data_AF-A0A842YK20-F1
#
_entry.id   AF-A0A842YK20-F1
#
_cell.length_a   1.000
_cell.length_b   1.000
_cell.length_c   1.000
_cell.angle_alpha   90.00
_cell.angle_beta   90.00
_cell.angle_gamma   90.00
#
_symmetry.space_group_name_H-M   'P 1'
#
loop_
_entity.id
_entity.type
_entity.pdbx_description
1 polymer ?
#
loop_
_entity_poly.entity_id
_entity_poly.type
_entity_poly.pdbx_seq_one_letter_code
_entity_poly.pdbx_strand_id
1 'polypeptide(L)'
;VTRFRYILGENWYYIIHAAFALQRGMLLRSIFFTGMIRDYAVEVAGLNNGLQSGTGTSLRDAHKLPSGLLDEIDVTLVKSLTCEAIAEALRRSTRLFLKEAHIFSETNGILAYMKYEEKMNAFLYAFRVYSL
;
A
#
# COMPACT_ATOMS: atom_id res chain seq x y z
N VAL A 1 5.39 6.05 -16.14
CA VAL A 1 4.72 4.77 -16.49
C VAL A 1 5.53 3.52 -16.11
N THR A 2 6.80 3.37 -16.52
CA THR A 2 7.62 2.17 -16.21
C THR A 2 7.79 1.93 -14.70
N ARG A 3 8.12 2.97 -13.91
CA ARG A 3 8.21 2.88 -12.45
C ARG A 3 6.88 2.47 -11.80
N PHE A 4 5.77 3.03 -12.26
CA PHE A 4 4.45 2.68 -11.74
C PHE A 4 4.09 1.20 -11.93
N ARG A 5 4.39 0.62 -13.10
CA ARG A 5 4.18 -0.82 -13.33
C ARG A 5 5.04 -1.69 -12.42
N TYR A 6 6.28 -1.27 -12.15
CA TYR A 6 7.16 -1.93 -11.18
C TYR A 6 6.55 -1.86 -9.77
N ILE A 7 6.12 -0.68 -9.33
CA ILE A 7 5.47 -0.47 -8.03
C ILE A 7 4.23 -1.36 -7.88
N LEU A 8 3.38 -1.48 -8.91
CA LEU A 8 2.23 -2.38 -8.88
C LEU A 8 2.65 -3.83 -8.62
N GLY A 9 3.65 -4.34 -9.33
CA GLY A 9 4.12 -5.72 -9.13
C GLY A 9 4.71 -5.96 -7.74
N GLU A 10 5.55 -5.05 -7.28
CA GLU A 10 6.17 -5.12 -5.95
C GLU A 10 5.14 -5.04 -4.81
N ASN A 11 4.17 -4.14 -4.92
CA ASN A 11 3.14 -4.00 -3.89
C ASN A 11 2.30 -5.27 -3.78
N TRP A 12 2.07 -6.00 -4.88
CA TRP A 12 1.38 -7.30 -4.87
C TRP A 12 2.09 -8.31 -3.99
N TYR A 13 3.40 -8.40 -4.24
CA TYR A 13 4.29 -9.26 -3.53
C TYR A 13 4.20 -8.96 -2.02
N TYR A 14 4.30 -7.69 -1.63
CA TYR A 14 4.23 -7.31 -0.23
C TYR A 14 2.86 -7.59 0.40
N ILE A 15 1.74 -7.36 -0.29
CA ILE A 15 0.40 -7.65 0.25
C ILE A 15 0.21 -9.16 0.48
N ILE A 16 0.59 -9.98 -0.50
CA ILE A 16 0.55 -11.45 -0.36
C ILE A 16 1.39 -11.87 0.84
N HIS A 17 2.64 -11.41 0.92
CA HIS A 17 3.55 -11.81 1.97
C HIS A 17 3.15 -11.29 3.36
N ALA A 18 2.56 -10.10 3.46
CA ALA A 18 2.01 -9.57 4.70
C ALA A 18 0.87 -10.44 5.23
N ALA A 19 -0.06 -10.83 4.35
CA ALA A 19 -1.21 -11.68 4.69
C ALA A 19 -0.77 -13.09 5.11
N PHE A 20 0.15 -13.73 4.36
CA PHE A 20 0.71 -15.03 4.74
C PHE A 20 1.48 -14.98 6.06
N ALA A 21 2.29 -13.94 6.29
CA ALA A 21 3.02 -13.76 7.54
C ALA A 21 2.05 -13.60 8.72
N LEU A 22 1.00 -12.81 8.55
CA LEU A 22 -0.02 -12.59 9.58
C LEU A 22 -0.73 -13.90 9.96
N GLN A 23 -1.20 -14.66 8.97
CA GLN A 23 -1.91 -15.91 9.20
C GLN A 23 -1.04 -16.96 9.91
N ARG A 24 0.28 -16.92 9.70
CA ARG A 24 1.25 -17.80 10.36
C ARG A 24 1.73 -17.29 11.72
N GLY A 25 1.17 -16.19 12.23
CA GLY A 25 1.62 -15.58 13.49
C GLY A 25 2.99 -14.91 13.42
N MET A 26 3.54 -14.67 12.23
CA MET A 26 4.83 -14.01 12.01
C MET A 26 4.67 -12.48 12.07
N LEU A 27 4.28 -11.96 13.24
CA LEU A 27 3.80 -10.59 13.40
C LEU A 27 4.80 -9.52 12.91
N LEU A 28 6.06 -9.61 13.32
CA LEU A 28 7.10 -8.65 12.91
C LEU A 28 7.32 -8.65 11.39
N ARG A 29 7.22 -9.82 10.76
CA ARG A 29 7.38 -9.96 9.32
C ARG A 29 6.18 -9.37 8.58
N SER A 30 4.98 -9.55 9.12
CA SER A 30 3.77 -8.92 8.59
C SER A 30 3.85 -7.39 8.70
N ILE A 31 4.28 -6.86 9.85
CA ILE A 31 4.51 -5.41 10.05
C ILE A 31 5.49 -4.85 9.03
N PHE A 32 6.62 -5.53 8.82
CA PHE A 32 7.62 -5.12 7.83
C PHE A 32 7.00 -4.98 6.44
N PHE A 33 6.27 -6.00 5.98
CA PHE A 33 5.63 -5.96 4.66
C PHE A 33 4.50 -4.92 4.58
N THR A 34 3.72 -4.72 5.66
CA THR A 34 2.75 -3.62 5.76
C THR A 34 3.41 -2.25 5.62
N GLY A 35 4.60 -2.06 6.22
CA GLY A 35 5.40 -0.85 6.04
C GLY A 35 5.80 -0.61 4.58
N MET A 36 6.25 -1.66 3.87
CA MET A 36 6.60 -1.57 2.44
C MET A 36 5.40 -1.15 1.57
N ILE A 37 4.21 -1.65 1.87
CA ILE A 37 2.98 -1.31 1.14
C ILE A 37 2.68 0.20 1.28
N ARG A 38 2.78 0.72 2.52
CA ARG A 38 2.60 2.13 2.81
C ARG A 38 3.65 2.99 2.10
N ASP A 39 4.91 2.59 2.11
CA ASP A 39 5.98 3.35 1.46
C ASP A 39 5.74 3.47 -0.05
N TYR A 40 5.24 2.42 -0.70
CA TYR A 40 4.82 2.51 -2.10
C TYR A 40 3.57 3.36 -2.32
N ALA A 41 2.63 3.39 -1.37
CA ALA A 41 1.48 4.31 -1.46
C ALA A 41 1.94 5.77 -1.44
N VAL A 42 2.88 6.11 -0.55
CA VAL A 42 3.54 7.42 -0.49
C VAL A 42 4.27 7.73 -1.79
N GLU A 43 4.96 6.74 -2.36
CA GLU A 43 5.67 6.93 -3.62
C GLU A 43 4.72 7.26 -4.77
N VAL A 44 3.61 6.52 -4.90
CA VAL A 44 2.59 6.79 -5.94
C VAL A 44 1.93 8.15 -5.73
N ALA A 45 1.63 8.52 -4.47
CA ALA A 45 1.12 9.85 -4.18
C ALA A 45 2.12 10.96 -4.57
N GLY A 46 3.41 10.73 -4.36
CA GLY A 46 4.46 11.64 -4.84
C GLY A 46 4.44 11.80 -6.35
N LEU A 47 4.26 10.69 -7.08
CA LEU A 47 4.09 10.71 -8.53
C LEU A 47 2.83 11.50 -8.96
N ASN A 48 1.71 11.32 -8.24
CA ASN A 48 0.46 12.08 -8.48
C ASN A 48 0.66 13.59 -8.29
N ASN A 49 1.58 14.00 -7.41
CA ASN A 49 1.86 15.40 -7.09
C ASN A 49 3.10 15.96 -7.81
N GLY A 50 3.60 15.27 -8.84
CA GLY A 50 4.72 15.75 -9.66
C GLY A 50 6.09 15.78 -8.94
N LEU A 51 6.21 15.12 -7.79
CA LEU A 51 7.49 14.98 -7.09
C LEU A 51 8.37 14.01 -7.89
N GLN A 52 9.43 14.52 -8.53
CA GLN A 52 10.27 13.70 -9.40
C GLN A 52 11.00 12.59 -8.62
N SER A 53 10.73 11.36 -9.04
CA SER A 53 11.34 10.14 -8.52
C SER A 53 12.76 9.96 -9.08
N GLY A 54 13.73 10.70 -8.56
CA GLY A 54 15.15 10.44 -8.85
C GLY A 54 15.65 9.17 -8.15
N THR A 55 15.14 8.88 -6.95
CA THR A 55 15.53 7.71 -6.13
C THR A 55 14.40 7.19 -5.23
N GLY A 56 13.14 7.51 -5.56
CA GLY A 56 11.95 7.11 -4.80
C GLY A 56 11.55 8.16 -3.78
N THR A 57 10.34 8.71 -3.94
CA THR A 57 9.69 9.52 -2.90
C THR A 57 9.48 8.60 -1.70
N SER A 58 10.41 8.67 -0.75
CA SER A 58 10.35 7.94 0.51
C SER A 58 9.40 8.66 1.47
N LEU A 59 8.99 8.01 2.56
CA LEU A 59 8.39 8.68 3.74
C LEU A 59 9.16 9.95 4.16
N ARG A 60 10.46 10.04 3.87
CA ARG A 60 11.28 11.24 4.12
C ARG A 60 10.76 12.49 3.43
N ASP A 61 10.10 12.35 2.28
CA ASP A 61 9.49 13.44 1.52
C ASP A 61 7.99 13.56 1.78
N ALA A 62 7.41 12.77 2.69
CA ALA A 62 5.97 12.80 2.98
C ALA A 62 5.50 14.20 3.43
N HIS A 63 6.37 14.97 4.10
CA HIS A 63 6.11 16.36 4.49
C HIS A 63 5.83 17.31 3.30
N LYS A 64 6.14 16.90 2.06
CA LYS A 64 5.86 17.64 0.83
C LYS A 64 4.50 17.28 0.21
N LEU A 65 3.80 16.29 0.77
CA LEU A 65 2.49 15.87 0.30
C LEU A 65 1.38 16.73 0.91
N PRO A 66 0.18 16.78 0.29
CA PRO A 66 -0.97 17.48 0.85
C PRO A 66 -1.31 16.99 2.26
N SER A 67 -1.69 17.90 3.16
CA SER A 67 -1.95 17.60 4.57
C SER A 67 -2.99 16.49 4.78
N GLY A 68 -4.07 16.46 3.97
CA GLY A 68 -5.09 15.41 4.05
C GLY A 68 -4.53 14.01 3.76
N LEU A 69 -3.43 13.89 3.00
CA LEU A 69 -2.79 12.61 2.75
C LEU A 69 -1.90 12.16 3.92
N LEU A 70 -1.33 13.10 4.69
CA LEU A 70 -0.57 12.78 5.89
C LEU A 70 -1.46 12.08 6.93
N ASP A 71 -2.68 12.56 7.10
CA ASP A 71 -3.66 11.93 7.99
C ASP A 71 -4.00 10.50 7.53
N GLU A 72 -4.14 10.31 6.21
CA GLU A 72 -4.36 8.98 5.63
C GLU A 72 -3.16 8.04 5.78
N ILE A 73 -1.94 8.56 5.74
CA ILE A 73 -0.71 7.80 6.00
C ILE A 73 -0.64 7.41 7.48
N ASP A 74 -0.93 8.32 8.41
CA ASP A 74 -0.83 8.06 9.84
C ASP A 74 -1.77 6.94 10.31
N VAL A 75 -2.98 6.86 9.74
CA VAL A 75 -3.92 5.79 10.10
C VAL A 75 -3.48 4.40 9.65
N THR A 76 -2.46 4.28 8.78
CA THR A 76 -1.88 3.00 8.36
C THR A 76 -0.86 2.43 9.35
N LEU A 77 -0.46 3.19 10.38
CA LEU A 77 0.51 2.75 11.37
C LEU A 77 -0.04 1.59 12.22
N VAL A 78 0.80 0.59 12.45
CA VAL A 78 0.51 -0.51 13.37
C VAL A 78 0.64 0.00 14.80
N LYS A 79 -0.47 0.04 15.54
CA LYS A 79 -0.53 0.63 16.89
C LYS A 79 -0.18 -0.34 18.01
N SER A 80 -0.26 -1.65 17.77
CA SER A 80 0.04 -2.71 18.73
C SER A 80 0.52 -3.99 18.03
N LEU A 81 1.27 -4.83 18.75
CA LEU A 81 1.75 -6.12 18.25
C LEU A 81 0.67 -7.21 18.39
N THR A 82 -0.51 -6.97 17.80
CA THR A 82 -1.65 -7.90 17.80
C THR A 82 -2.08 -8.20 16.37
N CYS A 83 -2.67 -9.38 16.14
CA CYS A 83 -3.09 -9.78 14.80
C CYS A 83 -4.11 -8.80 14.20
N GLU A 84 -5.05 -8.33 15.01
CA GLU A 84 -6.14 -7.44 14.64
C GLU A 84 -5.60 -6.06 14.23
N ALA A 85 -4.64 -5.51 14.99
CA ALA A 85 -4.06 -4.22 14.69
C ALA A 85 -3.18 -4.26 13.43
N ILE A 86 -2.48 -5.37 13.22
CA ILE A 86 -1.68 -5.60 12.00
C ILE A 86 -2.60 -5.83 10.79
N ALA A 87 -3.70 -6.58 10.95
CA ALA A 87 -4.70 -6.77 9.91
C ALA A 87 -5.30 -5.43 9.49
N GLU A 88 -5.71 -4.60 10.46
CA GLU A 88 -6.28 -3.29 10.17
C GLU A 88 -5.27 -2.35 9.49
N ALA A 89 -4.01 -2.34 9.94
CA ALA A 89 -2.95 -1.58 9.29
C ALA A 89 -2.69 -2.06 7.85
N LEU A 90 -2.70 -3.38 7.61
CA LEU A 90 -2.57 -3.97 6.29
C LEU A 90 -3.73 -3.55 5.37
N ARG A 91 -4.96 -3.60 5.87
CA ARG A 91 -6.16 -3.16 5.13
C ARG A 91 -6.07 -1.70 4.73
N ARG A 92 -5.71 -0.82 5.68
CA ARG A 92 -5.57 0.62 5.43
C ARG A 92 -4.42 0.95 4.48
N SER A 93 -3.27 0.31 4.66
CA SER A 93 -2.11 0.50 3.76
C SER A 93 -2.44 0.08 2.34
N THR A 94 -3.11 -1.07 2.18
CA THR A 94 -3.55 -1.57 0.88
C THR A 94 -4.57 -0.62 0.24
N ARG A 95 -5.56 -0.17 1.01
CA ARG A 95 -6.57 0.77 0.50
C ARG A 95 -5.96 2.09 0.05
N LEU A 96 -5.03 2.64 0.83
CA LEU A 96 -4.31 3.86 0.47
C LEU A 96 -3.51 3.67 -0.81
N PHE A 97 -2.78 2.56 -0.93
CA PHE A 97 -2.05 2.23 -2.15
C PHE A 97 -2.97 2.15 -3.38
N LEU A 98 -4.08 1.40 -3.27
CA LEU A 98 -5.05 1.24 -4.34
C LEU A 98 -5.64 2.59 -4.76
N LYS A 99 -6.06 3.42 -3.80
CA LYS A 99 -6.55 4.78 -4.08
C LYS A 99 -5.55 5.60 -4.89
N GLU A 100 -4.30 5.68 -4.45
CA GLU A 100 -3.28 6.48 -5.14
C GLU A 100 -2.93 5.90 -6.52
N ALA A 101 -2.88 4.58 -6.63
CA ALA A 101 -2.65 3.88 -7.89
C ALA A 101 -3.81 4.05 -8.88
N HIS A 102 -5.05 4.13 -8.39
CA HIS A 102 -6.22 4.47 -9.19
C HIS A 102 -6.11 5.88 -9.76
N ILE A 103 -5.85 6.88 -8.90
CA ILE A 103 -5.66 8.28 -9.31
C ILE A 103 -4.56 8.38 -10.37
N PHE A 104 -3.41 7.74 -10.14
CA PHE A 104 -2.30 7.75 -11.09
C PHE A 104 -2.70 7.12 -12.44
N SER A 105 -3.44 6.01 -12.38
CA SER A 105 -3.86 5.26 -13.56
C SER A 105 -4.87 6.03 -14.40
N GLU A 106 -5.85 6.69 -13.78
CA GLU A 106 -6.81 7.55 -14.49
C GLU A 106 -6.11 8.74 -15.13
N THR A 107 -5.26 9.43 -14.37
CA THR A 107 -4.50 10.60 -14.85
C THR A 107 -3.62 10.28 -16.06
N ASN A 108 -3.09 9.06 -16.14
CA ASN A 108 -2.13 8.64 -17.17
C ASN A 108 -2.71 7.64 -18.20
N GLY A 109 -4.01 7.34 -18.16
CA GLY A 109 -4.66 6.40 -19.09
C GLY A 109 -4.15 4.95 -19.00
N ILE A 110 -3.79 4.46 -17.81
CA ILE A 110 -3.20 3.12 -17.61
C ILE A 110 -4.28 2.11 -17.18
N LEU A 111 -4.76 1.27 -18.09
CA LEU A 111 -5.82 0.28 -17.81
C LEU A 111 -5.38 -0.96 -16.99
N ALA A 112 -4.07 -1.18 -16.83
CA ALA A 112 -3.54 -2.39 -16.19
C ALA A 112 -3.90 -2.49 -14.69
N TYR A 113 -4.22 -1.36 -14.04
CA TYR A 113 -4.55 -1.27 -12.63
C TYR A 113 -5.90 -1.92 -12.25
N MET A 114 -6.93 -1.80 -13.09
CA MET A 114 -8.28 -2.27 -12.74
C MET A 114 -8.34 -3.79 -12.51
N LYS A 115 -7.71 -4.58 -13.39
CA LYS A 115 -7.61 -6.05 -13.24
C LYS A 115 -6.79 -6.46 -12.02
N TYR A 116 -5.92 -5.57 -11.55
CA TYR A 116 -5.02 -5.82 -10.44
C TYR A 116 -5.73 -5.57 -9.11
N GLU A 117 -6.48 -4.47 -8.99
CA GLU A 117 -7.30 -4.17 -7.81
C GLU A 117 -8.35 -5.25 -7.51
N GLU A 118 -9.07 -5.73 -8.53
CA GLU A 118 -10.09 -6.77 -8.36
C GLU A 118 -9.51 -8.06 -7.74
N LYS A 119 -8.38 -8.52 -8.29
CA LYS A 119 -7.67 -9.71 -7.79
C LYS A 119 -7.12 -9.51 -6.38
N MET A 120 -6.64 -8.31 -6.07
CA MET A 120 -6.12 -7.94 -4.76
C MET A 120 -7.20 -8.05 -3.68
N ASN A 121 -8.35 -7.42 -3.92
CA ASN A 121 -9.46 -7.41 -2.98
C ASN A 121 -10.02 -8.83 -2.77
N ALA A 122 -10.16 -9.60 -3.85
CA ALA A 122 -10.57 -11.00 -3.76
C ALA A 122 -9.60 -11.84 -2.90
N PHE A 123 -8.28 -11.64 -3.07
CA PHE A 123 -7.26 -12.33 -2.27
C PHE A 123 -7.38 -11.99 -0.78
N LEU A 124 -7.40 -10.70 -0.42
CA LEU A 124 -7.47 -10.28 0.98
C LEU A 124 -8.75 -10.75 1.68
N TYR A 125 -9.87 -10.81 0.94
CA TYR A 125 -11.12 -11.41 1.42
C TYR A 125 -10.96 -12.92 1.68
N ALA A 126 -10.46 -13.67 0.71
CA ALA A 126 -10.23 -15.12 0.84
C ALA A 126 -9.27 -15.46 1.99
N PHE A 127 -8.29 -14.59 2.24
CA PHE A 127 -7.28 -14.76 3.28
C PHE A 127 -7.71 -14.31 4.68
N ARG A 128 -9.00 -13.96 4.85
CA ARG A 128 -9.60 -13.61 6.15
C ARG A 128 -9.00 -12.38 6.83
N VAL A 129 -8.25 -11.56 6.10
CA VAL A 129 -7.66 -10.30 6.63
C VAL A 129 -8.77 -9.31 7.04
N TYR A 130 -9.94 -9.37 6.39
CA TYR A 130 -11.12 -8.56 6.73
C TYR A 130 -11.96 -9.15 7.88
N SER A 131 -11.70 -10.39 8.29
CA SER A 131 -12.42 -11.07 9.38
C SER A 131 -11.58 -11.26 10.65
N LEU A 132 -10.34 -10.74 10.64
CA LEU A 132 -9.48 -10.51 11.80
C LEU A 132 -9.69 -9.07 12.28
#